data_AF-A0A941UU55-F1
#
_entry.id   AF-A0A941UU55-F1
#
_cell.length_a   1.000
_cell.length_b   1.000
_cell.length_c   1.000
_cell.angle_alpha   90.00
_cell.angle_beta   90.00
_cell.angle_gamma   90.00
#
_symmetry.space_group_name_H-M   'P 1'
#
loop_
_entity.id
_entity.type
_entity.pdbx_description
1 polymer ?
#
loop_
_entity_poly.entity_id
_entity_poly.type
_entity_poly.pdbx_seq_one_letter_code
_entity_poly.pdbx_strand_id
1 'polypeptide(L)'
;MPECGPTGILGGTFDPVHYAHLRLAQEACDALSLSRVVWIPAGQPPHRAQPRTPAAQRLEMTRLAIAHNPAFLVDDAEVRADRPSYTVPTLERLRAAPAATLSLVLLLGVDAFLALDTWHRWRELFDLAHIAVANRPGYPLRAQDMAPPLAAEFEARHRPDP
;
A
#
# COMPACT_ATOMS: atom_id res chain seq x y z
N MET A 1 -28.14 -0.90 -2.63
CA MET A 1 -26.89 -1.60 -3.01
C MET A 1 -25.81 -0.98 -2.13
N PRO A 2 -24.95 -1.74 -1.43
CA PRO A 2 -23.90 -1.10 -0.65
C PRO A 2 -23.02 -0.32 -1.65
N GLU A 3 -22.84 0.97 -1.40
CA GLU A 3 -22.11 1.86 -2.28
C GLU A 3 -20.69 1.32 -2.48
N CYS A 4 -20.25 1.27 -3.73
CA CYS A 4 -18.94 0.77 -4.11
C CYS A 4 -17.90 1.83 -3.72
N GLY A 5 -17.48 1.83 -2.45
CA GLY A 5 -16.50 2.76 -1.91
C GLY A 5 -15.06 2.49 -2.37
N PRO A 6 -14.12 3.43 -2.17
CA PRO A 6 -12.72 3.27 -2.55
C PRO A 6 -12.09 2.02 -1.94
N THR A 7 -11.12 1.44 -2.64
CA THR A 7 -10.38 0.25 -2.20
C THR A 7 -8.98 0.62 -1.76
N GLY A 8 -8.63 0.29 -0.52
CA GLY A 8 -7.27 0.44 -0.01
C GLY A 8 -6.34 -0.66 -0.54
N ILE A 9 -5.12 -0.29 -0.90
CA ILE A 9 -4.07 -1.20 -1.33
C ILE A 9 -2.92 -1.12 -0.33
N LEU A 10 -2.67 -2.21 0.39
CA LEU A 10 -1.58 -2.30 1.37
C LEU A 10 -0.55 -3.32 0.89
N GLY A 11 0.49 -2.83 0.20
CA GLY A 11 1.64 -3.62 -0.20
C GLY A 11 2.69 -3.70 0.89
N GLY A 12 3.33 -4.85 1.06
CA GLY A 12 4.39 -4.99 2.05
C GLY A 12 5.11 -6.32 2.01
N THR A 13 6.33 -6.36 2.55
CA THR A 13 7.05 -7.63 2.71
C THR A 13 6.40 -8.51 3.78
N PHE A 14 5.88 -7.93 4.86
CA PHE A 14 5.24 -8.66 5.97
C PHE A 14 6.11 -9.84 6.49
N ASP A 15 7.32 -9.51 6.96
CA ASP A 15 8.32 -10.49 7.44
C ASP A 15 8.63 -10.32 8.94
N PRO A 16 7.71 -10.66 9.86
CA PRO A 16 6.33 -11.09 9.65
C PRO A 16 5.32 -9.92 9.61
N VAL A 17 4.06 -10.22 9.28
CA VAL A 17 2.92 -9.32 9.57
C VAL A 17 2.81 -9.09 11.09
N HIS A 18 2.37 -7.90 11.51
CA HIS A 18 2.29 -7.52 12.92
C HIS A 18 1.26 -6.40 13.15
N TYR A 19 0.98 -6.06 14.41
CA TYR A 19 -0.08 -5.13 14.77
C TYR A 19 0.00 -3.75 14.13
N ALA A 20 1.19 -3.17 13.92
CA ALA A 20 1.25 -1.87 13.24
C ALA A 20 0.72 -1.92 11.79
N HIS A 21 0.90 -3.04 11.07
CA HIS A 21 0.29 -3.21 9.75
C HIS A 21 -1.24 -3.30 9.85
N LEU A 22 -1.73 -4.11 10.79
CA LEU A 22 -3.17 -4.32 11.00
C LEU A 22 -3.86 -3.02 11.40
N ARG A 23 -3.22 -2.26 12.29
CA ARG A 23 -3.70 -0.97 12.76
C ARG A 23 -3.75 0.05 11.64
N LEU A 24 -2.69 0.15 10.82
CA LEU A 24 -2.66 1.04 9.66
C LEU A 24 -3.79 0.72 8.67
N ALA A 25 -4.00 -0.57 8.36
CA ALA A 25 -5.09 -0.98 7.47
C ALA A 25 -6.47 -0.63 8.03
N GLN A 26 -6.68 -0.87 9.33
CA GLN A 26 -7.96 -0.61 9.99
C GLN A 26 -8.25 0.90 10.08
N GLU A 27 -7.27 1.69 10.55
CA GLU A 27 -7.43 3.15 10.64
C GLU A 27 -7.66 3.78 9.26
N ALA A 28 -6.94 3.33 8.23
CA ALA A 28 -7.18 3.80 6.88
C ALA A 28 -8.58 3.42 6.38
N CYS A 29 -9.05 2.21 6.70
CA CYS A 29 -10.39 1.76 6.36
C CYS A 29 -11.45 2.68 6.96
N ASP A 30 -11.33 2.99 8.25
CA ASP A 30 -12.29 3.80 8.99
C ASP A 30 -12.21 5.29 8.58
N ALA A 31 -11.01 5.87 8.55
CA ALA A 31 -10.80 7.29 8.28
C ALA A 31 -11.13 7.70 6.84
N LEU A 32 -10.90 6.82 5.87
CA LEU A 32 -11.13 7.09 4.45
C LEU A 32 -12.41 6.44 3.91
N SER A 33 -13.23 5.85 4.80
CA SER A 33 -14.45 5.13 4.43
C SER A 33 -14.21 4.11 3.30
N LEU A 34 -13.11 3.35 3.39
CA LEU A 34 -12.77 2.36 2.38
C LEU A 34 -13.77 1.21 2.44
N SER A 35 -14.19 0.72 1.28
CA SER A 35 -15.08 -0.45 1.21
C SER A 35 -14.36 -1.75 1.59
N ARG A 36 -13.03 -1.79 1.38
CA ARG A 36 -12.14 -2.90 1.71
C ARG A 36 -10.68 -2.47 1.65
N VAL A 37 -9.81 -3.29 2.22
CA VAL A 37 -8.35 -3.20 2.06
C VAL A 37 -7.80 -4.50 1.48
N VAL A 38 -7.12 -4.41 0.34
CA VAL A 38 -6.42 -5.51 -0.31
C VAL A 38 -4.96 -5.50 0.15
N TRP A 39 -4.59 -6.55 0.87
CA TRP A 39 -3.24 -6.83 1.34
C TRP A 39 -2.47 -7.58 0.25
N ILE A 40 -1.31 -7.05 -0.14
CA ILE A 40 -0.47 -7.60 -1.20
C ILE A 40 0.91 -7.94 -0.65
N PRO A 41 1.13 -9.18 -0.18
CA PRO A 41 2.46 -9.62 0.23
C PRO A 41 3.41 -9.62 -0.96
N ALA A 42 4.54 -8.93 -0.83
CA ALA A 42 5.55 -8.89 -1.88
C ALA A 42 6.18 -10.28 -2.07
N GLY A 43 6.27 -10.78 -3.30
CA GLY A 43 6.99 -12.01 -3.63
C GLY A 43 8.49 -11.81 -3.51
N GLN A 44 9.03 -10.96 -4.39
CA GLN A 44 10.47 -10.70 -4.52
C GLN A 44 10.74 -9.18 -4.42
N PRO A 45 10.81 -8.59 -3.21
CA PRO A 45 10.96 -7.15 -3.03
C PRO A 45 12.39 -6.67 -3.42
N PRO A 46 12.58 -5.90 -4.50
CA PRO A 46 13.91 -5.57 -5.02
C PRO A 46 14.61 -4.46 -4.23
N HIS A 47 13.85 -3.63 -3.51
CA HIS A 47 14.36 -2.47 -2.75
C HIS A 47 14.66 -2.78 -1.27
N ARG A 48 14.59 -4.05 -0.85
CA ARG A 48 14.89 -4.48 0.53
C ARG A 48 15.92 -5.61 0.53
N ALA A 49 16.59 -5.78 1.68
CA ALA A 49 17.33 -7.00 1.93
C ALA A 49 16.41 -8.22 1.77
N GLN A 50 16.98 -9.36 1.34
CA GLN A 50 16.19 -10.58 1.14
C GLN A 50 15.44 -10.93 2.44
N PRO A 51 14.12 -11.17 2.38
CA PRO A 51 13.34 -11.58 3.53
C PRO A 51 13.91 -12.86 4.14
N ARG A 52 13.89 -12.96 5.47
CA ARG A 52 14.27 -14.19 6.18
C ARG A 52 13.26 -15.29 5.95
N THR A 53 12.00 -14.91 5.81
CA THR A 53 10.88 -15.85 5.65
C THR A 53 10.49 -16.01 4.18
N PRO A 54 10.32 -17.26 3.68
CA PRO A 54 9.84 -17.52 2.33
C PRO A 54 8.53 -16.81 2.00
N ALA A 55 8.37 -16.38 0.75
CA ALA A 55 7.17 -15.64 0.32
C ALA A 55 5.85 -16.38 0.59
N ALA A 56 5.83 -17.70 0.40
CA ALA A 56 4.67 -18.54 0.70
C ALA A 56 4.29 -18.54 2.19
N GLN A 57 5.28 -18.53 3.09
CA GLN A 57 5.03 -18.47 4.54
C GLN A 57 4.56 -17.07 4.96
N ARG A 58 5.14 -16.01 4.39
CA ARG A 58 4.67 -14.63 4.64
C ARG A 58 3.23 -14.43 4.19
N LEU A 59 2.88 -14.95 3.01
CA LEU A 59 1.51 -14.97 2.50
C LEU A 59 0.55 -15.67 3.48
N GLU A 60 0.93 -16.85 3.98
CA GLU A 60 0.09 -17.60 4.89
C GLU A 60 -0.08 -16.89 6.25
N MET A 61 1.00 -16.32 6.79
CA MET A 61 0.91 -15.48 7.98
C MET A 61 0.00 -14.27 7.77
N THR A 62 0.06 -13.62 6.60
CA THR A 62 -0.86 -12.53 6.26
C THR A 62 -2.31 -13.00 6.23
N ARG A 63 -2.62 -14.14 5.60
CA ARG A 63 -3.98 -14.71 5.57
C ARG A 63 -4.51 -14.97 6.97
N LEU A 64 -3.72 -15.61 7.83
CA LEU A 64 -4.10 -15.88 9.21
C LEU A 64 -4.33 -14.60 10.00
N ALA A 65 -3.47 -13.59 9.83
CA ALA A 65 -3.56 -12.34 10.56
C ALA A 65 -4.81 -11.51 10.23
N ILE A 66 -5.36 -11.65 9.01
CA ILE A 66 -6.54 -10.88 8.57
C ILE A 66 -7.85 -11.68 8.52
N ALA A 67 -7.81 -12.99 8.81
CA ALA A 67 -8.93 -13.92 8.57
C ALA A 67 -10.26 -13.52 9.24
N HIS A 68 -10.21 -12.77 10.34
CA HIS A 68 -11.39 -12.36 11.10
C HIS A 68 -11.89 -10.95 10.76
N ASN A 69 -11.30 -10.27 9.77
CA ASN A 69 -11.74 -8.96 9.33
C ASN A 69 -12.38 -9.04 7.94
N PRO A 70 -13.72 -8.91 7.81
CA PRO A 70 -14.42 -9.04 6.53
C PRO A 70 -14.11 -7.91 5.54
N ALA A 71 -13.55 -6.79 6.01
CA ALA A 71 -13.12 -5.71 5.13
C ALA A 71 -11.74 -5.99 4.49
N PHE A 72 -11.00 -7.01 4.94
CA PHE A 72 -9.65 -7.29 4.44
C PHE A 72 -9.63 -8.48 3.49
N LEU A 73 -8.92 -8.31 2.37
CA LEU A 73 -8.70 -9.35 1.36
C LEU A 73 -7.19 -9.55 1.15
N VAL A 74 -6.77 -10.75 0.76
CA VAL A 74 -5.40 -11.01 0.31
C VAL A 74 -5.37 -11.14 -1.22
N ASP A 75 -4.42 -10.46 -1.86
CA ASP A 75 -4.01 -10.72 -3.23
C ASP A 75 -2.61 -11.34 -3.22
N ASP A 76 -2.50 -12.56 -3.77
CA ASP A 76 -1.27 -13.34 -3.79
C ASP A 76 -0.53 -13.33 -5.13
N ALA A 77 -0.95 -12.47 -6.07
CA ALA A 77 -0.38 -12.40 -7.40
C ALA A 77 1.13 -12.12 -7.38
N GLU A 78 1.61 -11.24 -6.50
CA GLU A 78 3.03 -10.95 -6.39
C GLU A 78 3.85 -12.13 -5.85
N VAL A 79 3.30 -12.91 -4.92
CA VAL A 79 3.97 -14.11 -4.38
C VAL A 79 4.06 -15.23 -5.41
N ARG A 80 3.05 -15.35 -6.28
CA ARG A 80 3.00 -16.35 -7.36
C ARG A 80 3.83 -15.96 -8.58
N ALA A 81 4.21 -14.69 -8.72
CA ALA A 81 4.92 -14.21 -9.88
C ALA A 81 6.43 -14.51 -9.77
N ASP A 82 7.02 -15.01 -10.85
CA ASP A 82 8.47 -15.19 -10.96
C ASP A 82 9.14 -13.91 -11.49
N ARG A 83 8.88 -12.79 -10.80
CA ARG A 83 9.47 -11.48 -11.13
C ARG A 83 9.53 -10.59 -9.88
N PRO A 84 10.38 -9.55 -9.89
CA PRO A 84 10.41 -8.56 -8.82
C PRO A 84 9.05 -7.93 -8.55
N SER A 85 8.78 -7.72 -7.28
CA SER A 85 7.60 -7.03 -6.75
C SER A 85 7.76 -5.52 -6.91
N TYR A 86 6.97 -4.92 -7.80
CA TYR A 86 6.89 -3.47 -7.99
C TYR A 86 5.44 -3.01 -7.92
N THR A 87 5.21 -1.91 -7.19
CA THR A 87 3.88 -1.35 -6.94
C THR A 87 3.18 -0.91 -8.22
N VAL A 88 3.89 -0.29 -9.17
CA VAL A 88 3.30 0.17 -10.44
C VAL A 88 2.69 -0.98 -11.25
N PRO A 89 3.41 -2.06 -11.60
CA PRO A 89 2.82 -3.24 -12.24
C PRO A 89 1.63 -3.87 -11.50
N THR A 90 1.63 -3.79 -10.16
CA THR A 90 0.52 -4.27 -9.35
C THR A 90 -0.71 -3.38 -9.51
N LEU A 91 -0.55 -2.07 -9.43
CA LEU A 91 -1.66 -1.13 -9.64
C LEU A 91 -2.17 -1.16 -11.08
N GLU A 92 -1.30 -1.29 -12.08
CA GLU A 92 -1.68 -1.48 -13.49
C GLU A 92 -2.57 -2.73 -13.66
N ARG A 93 -2.16 -3.86 -13.08
CA ARG A 93 -2.97 -5.10 -13.09
C ARG A 93 -4.33 -4.90 -12.43
N LEU A 94 -4.37 -4.22 -11.28
CA LEU A 94 -5.62 -3.96 -10.57
C LEU A 94 -6.55 -3.01 -11.36
N ARG A 95 -5.99 -2.01 -12.05
CA ARG A 95 -6.73 -1.11 -12.96
C ARG A 95 -7.23 -1.78 -14.23
N ALA A 96 -6.56 -2.84 -14.69
CA ALA A 96 -6.98 -3.63 -15.84
C ALA A 96 -8.13 -4.60 -15.52
N ALA A 97 -8.43 -4.85 -14.24
CA ALA A 97 -9.49 -5.77 -13.85
C ALA A 97 -10.89 -5.21 -14.18
N PRO A 98 -11.87 -6.03 -14.58
CA PRO A 98 -13.23 -5.57 -14.92
C PRO A 98 -13.96 -4.79 -13.81
N ALA A 99 -13.51 -4.92 -12.56
CA ALA A 99 -14.03 -4.20 -11.39
C ALA A 99 -13.34 -2.84 -11.13
N ALA A 100 -12.49 -2.35 -12.04
CA ALA A 100 -11.64 -1.17 -11.88
C ALA A 100 -12.36 0.20 -11.89
N THR A 101 -13.69 0.21 -11.79
CA THR A 101 -14.48 1.45 -11.62
C THR A 101 -14.28 2.09 -10.24
N LEU A 102 -13.58 1.42 -9.31
CA LEU A 102 -13.32 1.93 -7.97
C LEU A 102 -12.01 2.72 -7.89
N SER A 103 -12.04 3.81 -7.11
CA SER A 103 -10.83 4.53 -6.72
C SER A 103 -9.91 3.64 -5.89
N LEU A 104 -8.64 3.56 -6.29
CA LEU A 104 -7.60 2.86 -5.54
C LEU A 104 -6.88 3.85 -4.62
N VAL A 105 -6.61 3.43 -3.38
CA VAL A 105 -5.86 4.21 -2.39
C VAL A 105 -4.66 3.39 -1.91
N LEU A 106 -3.46 3.73 -2.34
CA LEU A 106 -2.22 3.12 -1.87
C LEU A 106 -1.93 3.60 -0.44
N LEU A 107 -1.90 2.66 0.50
CA LEU A 107 -1.67 2.92 1.91
C LEU A 107 -0.18 2.77 2.24
N LEU A 108 0.45 3.85 2.72
CA LEU A 108 1.87 3.89 3.06
C LEU A 108 2.08 4.37 4.49
N GLY A 109 3.09 3.85 5.17
CA GLY A 109 3.67 4.52 6.33
C GLY A 109 4.64 5.63 5.91
N VAL A 110 4.89 6.60 6.79
CA VAL A 110 5.85 7.70 6.55
C VAL A 110 7.17 7.24 5.96
N ASP A 111 7.82 6.23 6.54
CA ASP A 111 9.15 5.80 6.10
C ASP A 111 9.15 5.27 4.66
N ALA A 112 8.06 4.62 4.24
CA ALA A 112 7.90 4.16 2.86
C ALA A 112 7.64 5.33 1.90
N PHE A 113 6.86 6.32 2.34
CA PHE A 113 6.58 7.52 1.56
C PHE A 113 7.83 8.38 1.38
N LEU A 114 8.66 8.58 2.41
CA LEU A 114 9.90 9.36 2.32
C LEU A 114 10.92 8.75 1.34
N ALA A 115 10.81 7.45 1.06
CA ALA A 115 11.63 6.75 0.07
C ALA A 115 10.93 6.54 -1.28
N LEU A 116 9.74 7.14 -1.49
CA LEU A 116 8.91 6.86 -2.66
C LEU A 116 9.61 7.21 -3.98
N ASP A 117 10.45 8.25 -4.01
CA ASP A 117 11.20 8.67 -5.20
C ASP A 117 12.23 7.65 -5.68
N THR A 118 12.56 6.66 -4.83
CA THR A 118 13.45 5.55 -5.17
C THR A 118 12.71 4.36 -5.79
N TRP A 119 11.37 4.35 -5.75
CA TRP A 119 10.57 3.23 -6.26
C TRP A 119 10.55 3.21 -7.78
N HIS A 120 10.47 2.00 -8.33
CA HIS A 120 10.33 1.81 -9.75
C HIS A 120 9.10 2.54 -10.30
N ARG A 121 9.33 3.46 -11.26
CA ARG A 121 8.29 4.25 -11.94
C ARG A 121 7.41 5.06 -10.98
N TRP A 122 7.96 5.51 -9.85
CA TRP A 122 7.17 6.09 -8.74
C TRP A 122 6.22 7.25 -9.12
N ARG A 123 6.55 8.07 -10.12
CA ARG A 123 5.67 9.17 -10.57
C ARG A 123 4.33 8.66 -11.12
N GLU A 124 4.33 7.49 -11.74
CA GLU A 124 3.13 6.89 -12.32
C GLU A 124 2.14 6.41 -11.24
N LEU A 125 2.60 6.29 -9.99
CA LEU A 125 1.72 5.95 -8.86
C LEU A 125 0.60 6.98 -8.69
N PHE A 126 0.86 8.26 -8.96
CA PHE A 126 -0.13 9.33 -8.81
C PHE A 126 -1.23 9.30 -9.88
N ASP A 127 -0.97 8.65 -11.02
CA ASP A 127 -1.97 8.43 -12.08
C ASP A 127 -2.79 7.15 -11.81
N LEU A 128 -2.18 6.20 -11.09
CA LEU A 128 -2.76 4.89 -10.83
C LEU A 128 -3.58 4.82 -9.55
N ALA A 129 -3.25 5.59 -8.52
CA ALA A 129 -3.94 5.58 -7.23
C ALA A 129 -3.81 6.93 -6.48
N HIS A 130 -4.75 7.16 -5.55
CA HIS A 130 -4.49 8.11 -4.47
C HIS A 130 -3.46 7.50 -3.51
N ILE A 131 -2.69 8.34 -2.81
CA ILE A 131 -1.73 7.88 -1.80
C ILE A 131 -2.17 8.41 -0.45
N ALA A 132 -2.41 7.52 0.50
CA ALA A 132 -2.68 7.85 1.89
C ALA A 132 -1.45 7.51 2.73
N VAL A 133 -0.95 8.49 3.48
CA VAL A 133 0.27 8.36 4.29
C VAL A 133 -0.11 8.39 5.76
N ALA A 134 0.12 7.28 6.46
CA ALA A 134 -0.09 7.18 7.89
C ALA A 134 1.07 7.87 8.63
N ASN A 135 0.79 9.01 9.25
CA ASN A 135 1.74 9.81 10.03
C ASN A 135 2.03 9.19 11.41
N ARG A 136 3.23 9.45 11.94
CA ARG A 136 3.52 9.16 13.35
C ARG A 136 2.96 10.31 14.21
N PRO A 137 2.23 10.03 15.30
CA PRO A 137 1.74 11.08 16.20
C PRO A 137 2.87 12.01 16.64
N GLY A 138 2.66 13.33 16.51
CA GLY A 138 3.66 14.35 16.88
C GLY A 138 4.73 14.65 15.83
N TYR A 139 4.76 13.95 14.70
CA TYR A 139 5.71 14.18 13.61
C TYR A 139 4.96 14.48 12.31
N PRO A 140 4.52 15.74 12.09
CA PRO A 140 3.87 16.12 10.86
C PRO A 140 4.86 16.02 9.70
N LEU A 141 4.40 15.44 8.59
CA LEU A 141 5.17 15.30 7.37
C LEU A 141 5.42 16.69 6.75
N ARG A 142 6.67 17.05 6.45
CA ARG A 142 6.99 18.33 5.80
C ARG A 142 7.80 18.10 4.52
N ALA A 143 7.63 19.00 3.54
CA ALA A 143 8.35 18.93 2.26
C ALA A 143 9.88 18.89 2.44
N GLN A 144 10.40 19.57 3.47
CA GLN A 144 11.82 19.57 3.84
C GLN A 144 12.38 18.19 4.24
N ASP A 145 11.52 17.23 4.59
CA ASP A 145 11.94 15.89 5.00
C ASP A 145 12.08 14.94 3.80
N MET A 146 11.78 15.42 2.58
CA MET A 146 11.68 14.62 1.35
C MET A 146 12.79 14.96 0.36
N ALA A 147 13.08 14.03 -0.54
CA ALA A 147 13.88 14.34 -1.72
C ALA A 147 13.18 15.43 -2.57
N PRO A 148 13.93 16.36 -3.20
CA PRO A 148 13.36 17.45 -3.99
C PRO A 148 12.26 17.05 -5.00
N PRO A 149 12.39 15.96 -5.78
CA PRO A 149 11.33 15.59 -6.72
C PRO A 149 10.05 15.12 -6.02
N LEU A 150 10.16 14.43 -4.88
CA LEU A 150 8.99 14.01 -4.10
C LEU A 150 8.34 15.21 -3.41
N ALA A 151 9.14 16.16 -2.90
CA ALA A 151 8.66 17.39 -2.29
C ALA A 151 7.76 18.19 -3.24
N ALA A 152 8.14 18.29 -4.53
CA ALA A 152 7.35 18.98 -5.54
C ALA A 152 5.98 18.32 -5.78
N GLU A 153 5.93 16.99 -5.88
CA GLU A 153 4.65 16.27 -6.02
C GLU A 153 3.80 16.36 -4.74
N PHE A 154 4.44 16.32 -3.57
CA PHE A 154 3.78 16.49 -2.28
C PHE A 154 3.13 17.87 -2.19
N GLU A 155 3.85 18.95 -2.46
CA GLU A 155 3.29 20.31 -2.41
C GLU A 155 2.14 20.52 -3.41
N ALA A 156 2.24 19.93 -4.60
CA ALA A 156 1.21 20.07 -5.63
C ALA A 156 -0.09 19.31 -5.31
N ARG A 157 -0.02 18.22 -4.53
CA ARG A 157 -1.13 17.26 -4.38
C ARG A 157 -1.63 17.10 -2.95
N HIS A 158 -0.83 17.48 -1.95
CA HIS A 158 -1.15 17.26 -0.55
C HIS A 158 -2.46 17.93 -0.16
N ARG A 159 -3.29 17.16 0.53
CA ARG A 159 -4.51 17.63 1.20
C ARG A 159 -4.37 17.27 2.68
N PRO A 160 -4.75 18.17 3.60
CA PRO A 160 -4.79 17.83 5.03
C PRO A 160 -5.78 16.68 5.27
N ASP A 161 -5.65 16.02 6.42
CA ASP A 161 -6.56 14.96 6.85
C ASP A 161 -8.03 15.42 6.72
N PRO A 162 -8.95 14.52 6.28
CA PRO A 162 -10.36 14.83 6.12
C PRO A 162 -11.07 15.18 7.44
#